data_AF-A0A7T7XJY9-F1
#
_entry.id   AF-A0A7T7XJY9-F1
#
_cell.length_a   1.000
_cell.length_b   1.000
_cell.length_c   1.000
_cell.angle_alpha   90.00
_cell.angle_beta   90.00
_cell.angle_gamma   90.00
#
_symmetry.space_group_name_H-M   'P 1'
#
loop_
_entity.id
_entity.type
_entity.pdbx_description
1 polymer ?
#
loop_
_entity_poly.entity_id
_entity_poly.type
_entity_poly.pdbx_seq_one_letter_code
_entity_poly.pdbx_strand_id
1 'polypeptide(L)'
;MGKEIDIGRQVSGISNKIRHRFDAMFAGRGITGTQASILHFINMEGKKRDVFPRDIEAEFYIRRSSVTSVLDGLEERGFIRRENVAADGRLKKLVLTDKARKMSKQVASLISKIDSTMLNGISKEDIISLDRLLTRIGDNLS
;
A
#
# COMPACT_ATOMS: atom_id res chain seq x y z
N MET A 1 -16.91 -28.50 -22.12
CA MET A 1 -16.64 -27.05 -22.21
C MET A 1 -15.79 -26.66 -21.03
N GLY A 2 -14.49 -26.43 -21.24
CA GLY A 2 -13.61 -25.94 -20.18
C GLY A 2 -14.04 -24.53 -19.78
N LYS A 3 -14.13 -24.26 -18.47
CA LYS A 3 -14.43 -22.93 -17.95
C LYS A 3 -13.39 -21.96 -18.49
N GLU A 4 -13.81 -20.93 -19.21
CA GLU A 4 -12.93 -19.87 -19.68
C GLU A 4 -12.25 -19.22 -18.47
N ILE A 5 -10.92 -19.25 -18.44
CA ILE A 5 -10.13 -18.72 -17.33
C ILE A 5 -10.05 -17.20 -17.50
N ASP A 6 -10.96 -16.48 -16.87
CA ASP A 6 -10.94 -15.01 -16.84
C ASP A 6 -10.07 -14.51 -15.68
N ILE A 7 -8.75 -14.42 -15.92
CA ILE A 7 -7.77 -13.93 -14.94
C ILE A 7 -8.06 -12.47 -14.55
N GLY A 8 -8.47 -11.63 -15.50
CA GLY A 8 -8.74 -10.21 -15.26
C GLY A 8 -9.86 -9.99 -14.24
N ARG A 9 -10.97 -10.73 -14.40
CA ARG A 9 -12.08 -10.72 -13.44
C ARG A 9 -11.69 -11.29 -12.09
N GLN A 10 -10.89 -12.36 -12.05
CA GLN A 10 -10.42 -12.95 -10.79
C GLN A 10 -9.53 -11.97 -10.01
N VAL A 11 -8.54 -11.35 -10.66
CA VAL A 11 -7.65 -10.35 -10.06
C VAL A 11 -8.47 -9.17 -9.52
N SER A 12 -9.40 -8.65 -10.33
CA SER A 12 -10.27 -7.54 -9.91
C SER A 12 -11.16 -7.91 -8.72
N GLY A 13 -11.73 -9.12 -8.72
CA GLY A 13 -12.55 -9.64 -7.63
C GLY A 13 -11.75 -9.82 -6.33
N ILE A 14 -10.53 -10.33 -6.42
CA ILE A 14 -9.61 -10.50 -5.28
C ILE A 14 -9.20 -9.13 -4.74
N SER A 15 -8.79 -8.20 -5.60
CA SER A 15 -8.41 -6.83 -5.21
C SER A 15 -9.54 -6.13 -4.45
N ASN A 16 -10.79 -6.24 -4.92
CA ASN A 16 -11.94 -5.69 -4.21
C ASN A 16 -12.17 -6.34 -2.84
N LYS A 17 -12.05 -7.66 -2.72
CA LYS A 17 -12.17 -8.35 -1.43
C LYS A 17 -11.08 -7.93 -0.44
N ILE A 18 -9.85 -7.81 -0.92
CA ILE A 18 -8.72 -7.31 -0.12
C ILE A 18 -9.03 -5.90 0.38
N ARG A 19 -9.42 -4.98 -0.53
CA ARG A 19 -9.78 -3.61 -0.18
C ARG A 19 -10.90 -3.53 0.86
N HIS A 20 -12.00 -4.25 0.67
CA HIS A 20 -13.09 -4.28 1.64
C HIS A 20 -12.66 -4.80 3.02
N ARG A 21 -11.80 -5.82 3.05
CA ARG A 21 -11.28 -6.36 4.32
C ARG A 21 -10.34 -5.37 5.01
N PHE A 22 -9.50 -4.69 4.25
CA PHE A 22 -8.68 -3.58 4.75
C PHE A 22 -9.57 -2.49 5.33
N ASP A 23 -10.52 -1.96 4.57
CA ASP A 23 -11.40 -0.87 5.02
C ASP A 23 -12.20 -1.25 6.28
N ALA A 24 -12.72 -2.49 6.35
CA ALA A 24 -13.41 -2.99 7.54
C ALA A 24 -12.49 -3.05 8.78
N MET A 25 -11.22 -3.43 8.60
CA MET A 25 -10.24 -3.46 9.69
C MET A 25 -9.80 -2.06 10.13
N PHE A 26 -9.85 -1.06 9.26
CA PHE A 26 -9.51 0.32 9.59
C PHE A 26 -10.73 1.19 9.91
N ALA A 27 -11.95 0.65 9.77
CA ALA A 27 -13.18 1.29 10.21
C ALA A 27 -13.09 1.72 11.68
N GLY A 28 -13.47 2.97 11.95
CA GLY A 28 -13.38 3.57 13.28
C GLY A 28 -11.98 4.02 13.72
N ARG A 29 -10.92 3.77 12.94
CA ARG A 29 -9.55 4.24 13.22
C ARG A 29 -9.22 5.60 12.57
N GLY A 30 -10.20 6.21 11.92
CA GLY A 30 -10.09 7.55 11.32
C GLY A 30 -9.23 7.62 10.06
N ILE A 31 -8.86 6.47 9.47
CA ILE A 31 -8.12 6.36 8.21
C ILE A 31 -8.69 5.23 7.34
N THR A 32 -8.52 5.32 6.02
CA THR A 32 -8.90 4.24 5.08
C THR A 32 -7.83 3.15 5.00
N GLY A 33 -8.15 2.00 4.39
CA GLY A 33 -7.18 0.94 4.14
C GLY A 33 -5.99 1.39 3.30
N THR A 34 -6.24 2.16 2.22
CA THR A 34 -5.18 2.73 1.39
C THR A 34 -4.28 3.69 2.17
N GLN A 35 -4.87 4.55 3.00
CA GLN A 35 -4.10 5.46 3.86
C GLN A 35 -3.23 4.71 4.86
N ALA A 36 -3.76 3.62 5.44
CA ALA A 36 -2.99 2.73 6.31
C ALA A 36 -1.78 2.13 5.57
N SER A 37 -1.99 1.57 4.38
CA SER A 37 -0.91 0.97 3.58
C SER A 37 0.17 1.99 3.20
N ILE A 38 -0.22 3.22 2.83
CA ILE A 38 0.74 4.31 2.56
C ILE A 38 1.56 4.67 3.81
N LEU A 39 0.93 4.79 4.98
CA LEU A 39 1.65 5.04 6.24
C LEU A 39 2.58 3.87 6.62
N HIS A 40 2.20 2.64 6.29
CA HIS A 40 3.06 1.48 6.48
C HIS A 40 4.29 1.53 5.56
N PHE A 41 4.08 1.80 4.27
CA PHE A 41 5.14 1.94 3.29
C PHE A 41 6.14 3.05 3.66
N ILE A 42 5.66 4.26 3.99
CA ILE A 42 6.54 5.38 4.41
C ILE A 42 7.35 4.99 5.66
N ASN A 43 6.76 4.25 6.61
CA ASN A 43 7.48 3.79 7.80
C ASN A 43 8.58 2.77 7.50
N MET A 44 8.34 1.87 6.55
CA MET A 44 9.27 0.79 6.21
C MET A 44 10.40 1.28 5.33
N GLU A 45 10.07 2.01 4.26
CA GLU A 45 11.05 2.56 3.32
C GLU A 45 11.80 3.76 3.90
N GLY A 46 11.12 4.60 4.70
CA GLY A 46 11.72 5.74 5.40
C GLY A 46 12.80 5.39 6.42
N LYS A 47 12.97 4.10 6.76
CA LYS A 47 14.10 3.60 7.57
C LYS A 47 15.35 3.30 6.74
N LYS A 48 15.20 3.14 5.43
CA LYS A 48 16.26 2.74 4.50
C LYS A 48 16.71 3.89 3.60
N ARG A 49 15.75 4.73 3.18
CA ARG A 49 15.95 5.82 2.22
C ARG A 49 14.92 6.94 2.43
N ASP A 50 15.16 8.10 1.84
CA ASP A 50 14.12 9.12 1.73
C ASP A 50 12.99 8.65 0.79
N VAL A 51 11.75 8.97 1.17
CA VAL A 51 10.52 8.59 0.45
C VAL A 51 9.83 9.83 -0.10
N PHE A 52 9.40 9.78 -1.35
CA PHE A 52 8.80 10.89 -2.08
C PHE A 52 7.39 10.55 -2.59
N PRO A 53 6.54 11.54 -2.92
CA PRO A 53 5.22 11.28 -3.50
C PRO A 53 5.25 10.38 -4.74
N ARG A 54 6.25 10.52 -5.61
CA ARG A 54 6.44 9.66 -6.78
C ARG A 54 6.64 8.18 -6.43
N ASP A 55 7.17 7.89 -5.24
CA ASP A 55 7.35 6.50 -4.78
C ASP A 55 6.00 5.90 -4.39
N ILE A 56 5.06 6.73 -3.89
CA ILE A 56 3.67 6.32 -3.63
C ILE A 56 2.91 6.10 -4.93
N GLU A 57 3.13 6.97 -5.93
CA GLU A 57 2.57 6.80 -7.28
C GLU A 57 2.96 5.43 -7.87
N ALA A 58 4.26 5.11 -7.80
CA ALA A 58 4.81 3.86 -8.32
C ALA A 58 4.36 2.63 -7.53
N GLU A 59 4.47 2.66 -6.20
CA GLU A 59 4.16 1.50 -5.34
C GLU A 59 2.68 1.12 -5.38
N PHE A 60 1.79 2.11 -5.37
CA PHE A 60 0.34 1.87 -5.24
C PHE A 60 -0.40 1.99 -6.57
N TYR A 61 0.30 2.27 -7.67
CA TYR A 61 -0.28 2.49 -9.00
C TYR A 61 -1.37 3.58 -8.99
N ILE A 62 -1.16 4.63 -8.19
CA ILE A 62 -2.12 5.72 -8.00
C ILE A 62 -1.67 6.93 -8.83
N ARG A 63 -2.61 7.55 -9.56
CA ARG A 63 -2.35 8.79 -10.30
C ARG A 63 -1.87 9.91 -9.37
N ARG A 64 -0.96 10.75 -9.84
CA ARG A 64 -0.40 11.89 -9.09
C ARG A 64 -1.46 12.74 -8.38
N SER A 65 -2.56 13.11 -9.05
CA SER A 65 -3.62 13.93 -8.44
C SER A 65 -4.26 13.28 -7.21
N SER A 66 -4.44 11.96 -7.25
CA SER A 66 -4.96 11.18 -6.13
C SER A 66 -3.94 11.03 -5.02
N VAL A 67 -2.65 10.87 -5.35
CA VAL A 67 -1.57 10.84 -4.34
C VAL A 67 -1.51 12.15 -3.57
N THR A 68 -1.55 13.30 -4.26
CA THR A 68 -1.55 14.61 -3.60
C THR A 68 -2.70 14.73 -2.61
N SER A 69 -3.93 14.43 -3.04
CA SER A 69 -5.13 14.50 -2.20
C SER A 69 -5.04 13.60 -0.97
N VAL A 70 -4.50 12.38 -1.13
CA VAL A 70 -4.32 11.45 0.00
C VAL A 70 -3.26 11.94 0.98
N LEU A 71 -2.14 12.45 0.48
CA LEU A 71 -1.06 12.97 1.31
C LEU A 71 -1.48 14.24 2.05
N ASP A 72 -2.22 15.15 1.41
CA ASP A 72 -2.75 16.36 2.05
C ASP A 72 -3.66 15.99 3.22
N GLY A 73 -4.62 15.08 3.01
CA GLY A 73 -5.48 14.61 4.10
C GLY A 73 -4.73 13.86 5.20
N LEU A 74 -3.58 13.22 4.92
CA LEU A 74 -2.72 12.62 5.95
C LEU A 74 -1.92 13.68 6.72
N GLU A 75 -1.46 14.72 6.05
CA GLU A 75 -0.71 15.85 6.65
C GLU A 75 -1.61 16.69 7.55
N GLU A 76 -2.82 17.05 7.09
CA GLU A 76 -3.82 17.80 7.85
C GLU A 76 -4.21 17.09 9.16
N ARG A 77 -4.31 15.75 9.13
CA ARG A 77 -4.58 14.94 10.32
C ARG A 77 -3.34 14.67 11.18
N GLY A 78 -2.18 15.22 10.82
CA GLY A 78 -0.94 15.13 11.57
C GLY A 78 -0.30 13.74 11.54
N PHE A 79 -0.51 12.95 10.48
CA PHE A 79 0.15 11.67 10.31
C PHE A 79 1.51 11.80 9.60
N ILE A 80 1.63 12.73 8.67
CA ILE A 80 2.88 12.96 7.93
C ILE A 80 3.30 14.42 8.01
N ARG A 81 4.57 14.67 7.67
CA ARG A 81 5.13 15.99 7.38
C ARG A 81 5.92 15.90 6.07
N ARG A 82 5.86 16.97 5.28
CA ARG A 82 6.72 17.14 4.11
C ARG A 82 7.93 18.01 4.45
N GLU A 83 9.13 17.44 4.34
CA GLU A 83 10.38 18.13 4.69
C GLU A 83 11.25 18.33 3.44
N ASN A 84 11.92 19.48 3.34
CA ASN A 84 12.87 19.72 2.25
C ASN A 84 14.10 18.81 2.40
N VAL A 85 14.67 18.37 1.28
CA VAL A 85 15.94 17.64 1.28
C VAL A 85 17.09 18.62 1.10
N ALA A 86 18.17 18.49 1.88
CA ALA A 86 19.31 19.40 1.81
C ALA A 86 19.98 19.47 0.43
N ALA A 87 19.90 18.38 -0.35
CA ALA A 87 20.47 18.29 -1.69
C ALA A 87 19.63 19.00 -2.77
N ASP A 88 18.31 19.16 -2.55
CA ASP A 88 17.41 19.84 -3.48
C ASP A 88 16.17 20.34 -2.73
N GLY A 89 16.09 21.66 -2.52
CA GLY A 89 14.97 22.30 -1.81
C GLY A 89 13.62 22.24 -2.54
N ARG A 90 13.59 21.80 -3.80
CA ARG A 90 12.34 21.55 -4.54
C ARG A 90 11.76 20.18 -4.22
N LEU A 91 12.59 19.27 -3.73
CA LEU A 91 12.15 17.93 -3.33
C LEU A 91 11.70 17.95 -1.88
N LYS A 92 10.48 17.44 -1.66
CA LYS A 92 9.93 17.23 -0.34
C LYS A 92 9.80 15.75 -0.04
N LYS A 93 10.55 15.28 0.96
CA LYS A 93 10.43 13.93 1.48
C LYS A 93 9.27 13.81 2.46
N LEU A 94 8.70 12.62 2.53
CA LEU A 94 7.60 12.27 3.41
C LEU A 94 8.17 11.68 4.70
N VAL A 95 7.82 12.28 5.84
CA VAL A 95 8.26 11.84 7.16
C VAL A 95 7.04 11.57 8.03
N LEU A 96 7.02 10.42 8.72
CA LEU A 96 5.96 10.12 9.68
C LEU A 96 6.12 10.93 10.96
N THR A 97 5.01 11.42 11.49
CA THR A 97 4.94 11.93 12.87
C THR A 97 4.95 10.77 13.88
N ASP A 98 5.18 11.07 15.16
CA ASP A 98 5.11 10.06 16.22
C ASP A 98 3.71 9.42 16.34
N LYS A 99 2.67 10.22 16.07
CA LYS A 99 1.28 9.74 15.96
C LYS A 99 1.16 8.65 14.89
N ALA A 100 1.70 8.89 13.69
CA ALA A 100 1.67 7.90 12.63
C ALA A 100 2.57 6.69 12.88
N ARG A 101 3.72 6.85 13.55
CA ARG A 101 4.59 5.70 13.88
C ARG A 101 3.88 4.71 14.81
N LYS A 102 3.10 5.19 15.78
CA LYS A 102 2.26 4.34 16.64
C LYS A 102 1.19 3.60 15.83
N MET A 103 0.52 4.32 14.93
CA MET A 103 -0.50 3.75 14.05
C MET A 103 0.09 2.73 13.06
N SER A 104 1.24 3.03 12.44
CA SER A 104 1.92 2.17 11.47
C SER A 104 2.29 0.80 12.04
N LYS A 105 2.64 0.72 13.34
CA LYS A 105 2.83 -0.57 14.03
C LYS A 105 1.55 -1.40 14.09
N GLN A 106 0.41 -0.77 14.38
CA GLN A 106 -0.89 -1.45 14.37
C GLN A 106 -1.28 -1.89 12.95
N VAL A 107 -1.02 -1.02 11.97
CA VAL A 107 -1.23 -1.33 10.56
C VAL A 107 -0.43 -2.56 10.13
N ALA A 108 0.85 -2.64 10.50
CA ALA A 108 1.71 -3.79 10.16
C ALA A 108 1.12 -5.13 10.65
N SER A 109 0.59 -5.16 11.88
CA SER A 109 -0.06 -6.36 12.41
C SER A 109 -1.34 -6.72 11.64
N LEU A 110 -2.11 -5.72 11.20
CA LEU A 110 -3.32 -5.94 10.41
C LEU A 110 -3.00 -6.44 9.00
N ILE A 111 -1.99 -5.87 8.34
CA ILE A 111 -1.49 -6.34 7.03
C ILE A 111 -1.08 -7.81 7.14
N SER A 112 -0.24 -8.15 8.11
CA SER A 112 0.21 -9.53 8.32
C SER A 112 -0.95 -10.52 8.55
N LYS A 113 -2.02 -10.10 9.25
CA LYS A 113 -3.23 -10.93 9.42
C LYS A 113 -3.99 -11.12 8.12
N ILE A 114 -4.07 -10.09 7.27
CA ILE A 114 -4.72 -10.18 5.96
C ILE A 114 -3.92 -11.14 5.07
N ASP A 115 -2.60 -10.98 4.99
CA ASP A 115 -1.73 -11.86 4.20
C ASP A 115 -1.85 -13.31 4.65
N SER A 116 -1.81 -13.54 5.98
CA SER A 116 -1.99 -14.89 6.54
C SER A 116 -3.35 -15.49 6.22
N THR A 117 -4.40 -14.66 6.15
CA THR A 117 -5.75 -15.12 5.75
C THR A 117 -5.80 -15.40 4.25
N MET A 118 -5.23 -14.52 3.43
CA MET A 118 -5.25 -14.58 1.97
C MET A 118 -4.51 -15.82 1.46
N LEU A 119 -3.43 -16.19 2.14
CA LEU A 119 -2.56 -17.31 1.78
C LEU A 119 -2.87 -18.60 2.57
N ASN A 120 -3.94 -18.59 3.38
CA ASN A 120 -4.31 -19.75 4.20
C ASN A 120 -4.60 -20.98 3.32
N GLY A 121 -3.90 -22.08 3.58
CA GLY A 121 -4.07 -23.33 2.84
C GLY A 121 -3.36 -23.41 1.49
N ILE A 122 -2.57 -22.39 1.12
CA ILE A 122 -1.76 -22.39 -0.11
C ILE A 122 -0.33 -22.85 0.22
N SER A 123 0.23 -23.74 -0.61
CA SER A 123 1.61 -24.21 -0.44
C SER A 123 2.62 -23.07 -0.69
N LYS A 124 3.84 -23.19 -0.15
CA LYS A 124 4.88 -22.16 -0.38
C LYS A 124 5.27 -22.11 -1.86
N GLU A 125 5.29 -23.26 -2.51
CA GLU A 125 5.63 -23.44 -3.92
C GLU A 125 4.60 -22.75 -4.82
N ASP A 126 3.32 -22.86 -4.49
CA ASP A 126 2.24 -22.17 -5.20
C ASP A 126 2.29 -20.66 -4.97
N ILE A 127 2.61 -20.20 -3.74
CA ILE A 127 2.77 -18.77 -3.44
C ILE A 127 3.91 -18.17 -4.28
N ILE A 128 5.06 -18.83 -4.34
CA ILE A 128 6.20 -18.38 -5.16
C ILE A 128 5.82 -18.38 -6.65
N SER A 129 5.07 -19.39 -7.10
CA SER A 129 4.61 -19.46 -8.48
C SER A 129 3.62 -18.33 -8.81
N LEU A 130 2.70 -18.02 -7.90
CA LEU A 130 1.73 -16.94 -8.02
C LEU A 130 2.43 -15.58 -8.10
N ASP A 131 3.37 -15.30 -7.19
CA ASP A 131 4.14 -14.06 -7.16
C ASP A 131 4.87 -13.79 -8.50
N ARG A 132 5.56 -14.82 -9.02
CA ARG A 132 6.24 -14.75 -10.31
C ARG A 132 5.27 -14.45 -11.46
N LEU A 133 4.10 -15.10 -11.49
CA LEU A 133 3.10 -14.92 -12.55
C LEU A 133 2.45 -13.54 -12.48
N LEU A 134 2.09 -13.06 -11.29
CA LEU A 134 1.52 -11.72 -11.10
C LEU A 134 2.50 -10.62 -11.46
N THR A 135 3.78 -10.77 -11.09
CA THR A 135 4.85 -9.84 -11.49
C THR A 135 4.93 -9.73 -13.01
N ARG A 136 5.01 -10.86 -13.72
CA ARG A 136 5.04 -10.88 -15.19
C ARG A 136 3.80 -10.26 -15.82
N ILE A 137 2.62 -10.45 -15.24
CA ILE A 137 1.38 -9.81 -15.71
C ILE A 137 1.45 -8.29 -15.51
N GLY A 138 1.94 -7.82 -14.36
CA GLY A 138 2.14 -6.40 -14.07
C GLY A 138 3.13 -5.73 -15.02
N ASP A 139 4.26 -6.38 -15.31
CA ASP A 139 5.27 -5.89 -16.25
C ASP A 139 4.71 -5.72 -17.67
N ASN A 140 3.80 -6.60 -18.10
CA ASN A 140 3.16 -6.50 -19.42
C ASN A 140 2.17 -5.32 -19.54
N LEU A 141 1.75 -4.72 -18.42
CA LEU A 141 0.76 -3.62 -18.36
C LEU A 141 1.40 -2.25 -18.08
N SER A 142 2.71 -2.20 -17.88
CA SER A 142 3.49 -0.98 -17.58
C SER A 142 4.08 -0.37 -18.85
#